data_AF-A0A5K0Y7B9-F1
#
_entry.id   AF-A0A5K0Y7B9-F1
#
_cell.length_a   1.000
_cell.length_b   1.000
_cell.length_c   1.000
_cell.angle_alpha   90.00
_cell.angle_beta   90.00
_cell.angle_gamma   90.00
#
_symmetry.space_group_name_H-M   'P 1'
#
loop_
_entity.id
_entity.type
_entity.pdbx_description
1 polymer ?
#
loop_
_entity_poly.entity_id
_entity_poly.type
_entity_poly.pdbx_seq_one_letter_code
_entity_poly.pdbx_strand_id
1 'polypeptide(L)' 'LLVIIMETGLSCTRKAPTERKDMKEVVVRHKRI' A
#
# COMPACT_ATOMS: atom_id res chain seq x y z
N LEU A 1 -13.41 -3.41 -3.55
CA LEU A 1 -12.76 -3.29 -2.23
C LEU A 1 -11.61 -4.27 -2.03
N LEU A 2 -11.83 -5.59 -2.07
CA LEU A 2 -10.80 -6.59 -1.76
C LEU A 2 -9.52 -6.46 -2.60
N VAL A 3 -9.66 -6.23 -3.91
CA VAL A 3 -8.51 -6.02 -4.82
C VAL A 3 -7.65 -4.83 -4.38
N ILE A 4 -8.27 -3.73 -3.95
CA ILE A 4 -7.56 -2.50 -3.51
C ILE A 4 -6.82 -2.74 -2.20
N ILE A 5 -7.42 -3.49 -1.27
CA ILE A 5 -6.78 -3.89 0.00
C ILE A 5 -5.57 -4.77 -0.28
N MET A 6 -5.72 -5.74 -1.18
CA MET A 6 -4.64 -6.68 -1.54
C MET A 6 -3.47 -5.97 -2.24
N GLU A 7 -3.74 -5.07 -3.19
CA GLU A 7 -2.72 -4.23 -3.81
C GLU A 7 -1.97 -3.35 -2.80
N THR A 8 -2.70 -2.78 -1.83
CA THR A 8 -2.10 -1.96 -0.78
C THR A 8 -1.18 -2.81 0.10
N GLY A 9 -1.61 -4.00 0.51
CA GLY A 9 -0.79 -4.95 1.25
C GLY A 9 0.47 -5.38 0.49
N LEU A 10 0.34 -5.71 -0.81
CA LEU A 10 1.47 -6.07 -1.67
C LEU A 10 2.49 -4.94 -1.83
N SER A 11 2.04 -3.68 -1.89
CA SER A 11 2.95 -2.54 -1.98
C SER A 11 3.80 -2.35 -0.71
N CYS A 12 3.30 -2.80 0.44
CA CYS A 12 4.00 -2.73 1.73
C CYS A 12 5.03 -3.86 1.92
N THR A 13 4.90 -4.98 1.22
CA THR A 13 5.73 -6.18 1.39
C THR A 13 6.90 -6.30 0.42
N ARG A 14 7.14 -5.29 -0.43
CA ARG A 14 8.28 -5.31 -1.36
C ARG A 14 9.62 -5.43 -0.63
N LYS A 15 10.54 -6.21 -1.22
CA LYS A 15 11.84 -6.54 -0.62
C LYS A 15 12.73 -5.31 -0.47
N ALA A 16 12.87 -4.50 -1.51
CA ALA A 16 13.68 -3.29 -1.42
C ALA A 16 12.88 -2.13 -0.80
N PRO A 17 13.44 -1.42 0.20
CA PRO A 17 12.77 -0.28 0.83
C PRO A 17 12.35 0.82 -0.16
N THR A 18 13.15 1.04 -1.21
CA THR A 18 12.91 2.04 -2.25
C THR A 18 11.75 1.71 -3.19
N GLU A 19 11.32 0.45 -3.23
CA GLU A 19 10.19 0.02 -4.05
C GLU A 19 8.86 0.09 -3.29
N ARG A 20 8.91 0.22 -1.96
CA ARG A 20 7.71 0.35 -1.13
C ARG A 20 7.09 1.72 -1.38
N LYS A 21 5.76 1.75 -1.43
CA LYS A 21 5.03 3.02 -1.44
C LYS A 21 5.30 3.79 -0.15
N ASP A 22 5.30 5.11 -0.27
CA ASP A 22 5.39 5.97 0.89
C ASP A 22 4.21 5.70 1.84
N MET A 23 4.50 5.61 3.14
CA MET A 23 3.50 5.20 4.13
C MET A 23 2.36 6.23 4.25
N LYS A 24 2.63 7.52 3.98
CA LYS A 24 1.60 8.56 3.93
C LYS A 24 0.63 8.28 2.78
N GLU A 25 1.14 7.87 1.62
CA GLU A 25 0.30 7.49 0.48
C GLU A 25 -0.55 6.25 0.80
N VAL A 26 0.05 5.25 1.45
CA VAL A 26 -0.66 4.03 1.91
C VAL A 26 -1.81 4.40 2.84
N VAL A 27 -1.58 5.25 3.84
CA VAL A 27 -2.61 5.68 4.81
C VAL A 27 -3.71 6.48 4.15
N VAL A 28 -3.38 7.40 3.25
CA VAL A 28 -4.39 8.19 2.51
C VAL A 28 -5.27 7.28 1.65
N ARG A 29 -4.66 6.30 0.97
CA ARG A 29 -5.42 5.33 0.16
C ARG A 29 -6.29 4.44 1.03
N HIS A 30 -5.78 3.97 2.18
CA HIS A 30 -6.51 3.10 3.08
C HIS A 30 -7.73 3.78 3.72
N LYS A 31 -7.63 5.06 4.06
CA LYS A 31 -8.77 5.86 4.60
C LYS A 31 -9.93 6.07 3.60
N ARG A 32 -9.71 5.81 2.31
CA ARG A 32 -10.71 5.98 1.25
C ARG A 32 -11.43 4.66 0.91
N ILE A 33 -11.03 3.56 1.53
CA ILE A 33 -11.64 2.23 1.41
C ILE A 33 -12.64 2.08 2.54
#